data_AF-A0A428MM59-F1
#
_entry.id   AF-A0A428MM59-F1
#
_cell.length_a   1.000
_cell.length_b   1.000
_cell.length_c   1.000
_cell.angle_alpha   90.00
_cell.angle_beta   90.00
_cell.angle_gamma   90.00
#
_symmetry.space_group_name_H-M   'P 1'
#
loop_
_entity.id
_entity.type
_entity.pdbx_description
1 polymer ?
#
loop_
_entity_poly.entity_id
_entity_poly.type
_entity_poly.pdbx_seq_one_letter_code
_entity_poly.pdbx_strand_id
1 'polypeptide(L)'
;MPRKTSTPTSELAREILSYFLRNPQAADSLEGVTRWRLLEERVHRQLEDTDLALGWLVSHGFLVKISSQWTEAVYRLNEGNRGDAEEFIIENEKGKRKSR
;
A
#
# COMPACT_ATOMS: atom_id res chain seq x y z
N MET A 1 -5.06 5.26 42.03
CA MET A 1 -5.51 6.30 41.09
C MET A 1 -6.32 5.64 39.98
N PRO A 2 -7.59 6.01 39.73
CA PRO A 2 -8.33 5.45 38.60
C PRO A 2 -7.82 6.11 37.31
N ARG A 3 -7.40 5.29 36.34
CA ARG A 3 -7.07 5.77 34.99
C ARG A 3 -8.36 6.31 34.35
N LYS A 4 -8.32 7.54 33.82
CA LYS A 4 -9.40 8.08 32.98
C LYS A 4 -9.65 7.11 31.83
N THR A 5 -10.77 6.39 31.85
CA THR A 5 -11.24 5.62 30.69
C THR A 5 -11.83 6.64 29.71
N SER A 6 -10.99 7.23 28.86
CA SER A 6 -11.48 7.86 27.63
C SER A 6 -12.15 6.75 26.82
N THR A 7 -13.47 6.85 26.64
CA THR A 7 -14.23 5.95 25.78
C THR A 7 -13.50 5.88 24.44
N PRO A 8 -13.12 4.68 23.94
CA PRO A 8 -12.52 4.61 22.61
C PRO A 8 -13.49 5.26 21.62
N THR A 9 -12.94 5.99 20.65
CA THR A 9 -13.73 6.47 19.50
C THR A 9 -14.48 5.26 18.93
N SER A 10 -15.80 5.41 18.73
CA SER A 10 -16.69 4.30 18.31
C SER A 10 -16.15 3.54 17.09
N GLU A 11 -15.42 4.23 16.21
CA GLU A 11 -14.77 3.67 15.02
C GLU A 11 -13.65 2.70 15.35
N LEU A 12 -12.75 3.06 16.28
CA LEU A 12 -11.64 2.20 16.70
C LEU A 12 -12.15 0.89 17.30
N ALA A 13 -13.19 0.96 18.13
CA ALA A 13 -13.80 -0.23 18.72
C ALA A 13 -14.45 -1.13 17.65
N ARG A 14 -15.12 -0.54 16.65
CA ARG A 14 -15.79 -1.25 15.56
C ARG A 14 -14.81 -1.98 14.66
N GLU A 15 -13.70 -1.35 14.31
CA GLU A 15 -12.62 -1.95 13.53
C GLU A 15 -11.92 -3.09 14.27
N ILE A 16 -11.62 -2.95 15.58
CA ILE A 16 -11.07 -4.05 16.40
C ILE A 16 -12.07 -5.21 16.43
N LEU A 17 -13.37 -4.93 16.61
CA LEU A 17 -14.38 -5.98 16.60
C LEU A 17 -14.48 -6.67 15.23
N SER A 18 -14.38 -5.92 14.13
CA SER A 18 -14.34 -6.46 12.77
C SER A 18 -13.18 -7.44 12.57
N TYR A 19 -12.01 -7.18 13.16
CA TYR A 19 -10.87 -8.10 13.12
C TYR A 19 -11.21 -9.48 13.70
N PHE A 20 -11.79 -9.50 14.91
CA PHE A 20 -12.18 -10.76 15.57
C PHE A 20 -13.37 -11.45 14.88
N LEU A 21 -14.30 -10.69 14.28
CA LEU A 21 -15.39 -11.28 13.50
C LEU A 21 -14.89 -11.96 12.21
N ARG A 22 -13.88 -11.37 11.55
CA ARG A 22 -13.23 -11.97 10.38
C ARG A 22 -12.35 -13.16 10.74
N ASN A 23 -11.86 -13.21 11.99
CA ASN A 23 -11.00 -14.28 12.49
C ASN A 23 -11.57 -14.85 13.81
N PRO A 24 -12.65 -15.64 13.78
CA PRO A 24 -13.38 -16.05 15.01
C PRO A 24 -12.56 -16.85 16.02
N GLN A 25 -11.43 -17.44 15.59
CA GLN A 25 -10.51 -18.20 16.44
C GLN A 25 -9.32 -17.36 16.92
N ALA A 26 -9.25 -16.08 16.56
CA ALA A 26 -8.16 -15.20 16.96
C ALA A 26 -8.23 -14.94 18.47
N ALA A 27 -7.18 -15.35 19.18
CA ALA A 27 -6.94 -15.02 20.57
C ALA A 27 -5.63 -14.23 20.63
N ASP A 28 -5.73 -12.90 20.54
CA ASP A 28 -4.59 -12.00 20.44
C ASP A 28 -4.37 -11.17 21.70
N SER A 29 -3.12 -10.79 21.91
CA SER A 29 -2.74 -9.79 22.90
C SER A 29 -3.01 -8.37 22.39
N LEU A 30 -2.97 -7.37 23.28
CA LEU A 30 -3.01 -5.96 22.89
C LEU A 30 -1.93 -5.63 21.84
N GLU A 31 -0.72 -6.18 22.00
CA GLU A 31 0.37 -5.99 21.04
C GLU A 31 0.03 -6.63 19.68
N GLY A 32 -0.57 -7.82 19.69
CA GLY A 32 -1.03 -8.52 18.48
C GLY A 32 -2.06 -7.71 17.69
N VAL A 33 -3.11 -7.23 18.37
CA VAL A 33 -4.15 -6.39 17.74
C VAL A 33 -3.56 -5.06 17.24
N THR A 34 -2.66 -4.45 18.00
CA THR A 34 -1.99 -3.20 17.58
C THR A 34 -1.12 -3.43 16.34
N ARG A 35 -0.36 -4.53 16.30
CA ARG A 35 0.47 -4.91 15.15
C ARG A 35 -0.36 -5.17 13.92
N TRP A 36 -1.47 -5.92 14.05
CA TRP A 36 -2.40 -6.15 12.95
C TRP A 36 -2.93 -4.82 12.37
N ARG A 37 -3.37 -3.89 13.22
CA ARG A 37 -3.84 -2.56 12.78
C ARG A 37 -2.78 -1.79 12.01
N LEU A 38 -1.55 -1.75 12.52
CA LEU A 38 -0.45 -1.07 11.84
C LEU A 38 -0.14 -1.71 10.48
N LEU A 39 -0.26 -3.03 10.37
CA LEU A 39 -0.08 -3.74 9.10
C LEU A 39 -1.23 -3.44 8.14
N GLU A 40 -2.49 -3.46 8.59
CA GLU A 40 -3.65 -3.12 7.76
C GLU A 40 -3.54 -1.68 7.23
N GLU A 41 -3.19 -0.72 8.09
CA GLU A 41 -3.00 0.68 7.70
C GLU A 41 -1.81 0.86 6.73
N ARG A 42 -0.72 0.12 6.93
CA ARG A 42 0.42 0.12 6.01
C ARG A 42 0.05 -0.47 4.66
N VAL A 43 -0.71 -1.58 4.63
CA VAL A 43 -1.15 -2.21 3.38
C VAL A 43 -2.04 -1.27 2.58
N HIS A 44 -3.03 -0.63 3.22
CA HIS A 44 -3.91 0.33 2.53
C HIS A 44 -3.12 1.49 1.91
N ARG A 45 -2.25 2.14 2.70
CA ARG A 45 -1.40 3.22 2.18
C ARG A 45 -0.49 2.75 1.05
N GLN A 46 0.14 1.58 1.20
CA GLN A 46 1.02 1.04 0.18
C GLN A 46 0.27 0.68 -1.11
N LEU A 47 -0.98 0.22 -1.03
CA LEU A 47 -1.83 -0.04 -2.18
C LEU A 47 -2.15 1.25 -2.93
N GLU A 48 -2.55 2.31 -2.22
CA GLU A 48 -2.83 3.62 -2.83
C GLU A 48 -1.57 4.20 -3.50
N ASP A 49 -0.44 4.20 -2.80
CA ASP A 49 0.83 4.69 -3.34
C ASP A 49 1.28 3.88 -4.57
N THR A 50 1.08 2.56 -4.53
CA THR A 50 1.43 1.67 -5.65
C THR A 50 0.51 1.89 -6.84
N ASP A 51 -0.81 2.07 -6.64
CA ASP A 51 -1.75 2.35 -7.72
C ASP A 51 -1.43 3.69 -8.40
N LEU A 52 -1.14 4.73 -7.62
CA LEU A 52 -0.71 6.03 -8.14
C LEU A 52 0.60 5.92 -8.94
N ALA A 53 1.59 5.20 -8.42
CA ALA A 53 2.86 4.99 -9.11
C ALA A 53 2.67 4.22 -10.42
N LEU A 54 1.86 3.14 -10.41
CA LEU A 54 1.55 2.37 -11.61
C LEU A 54 0.79 3.21 -12.65
N GLY A 55 -0.18 4.02 -12.21
CA GLY A 55 -0.90 4.95 -13.07
C GLY A 55 0.03 5.98 -13.73
N TRP A 56 0.97 6.54 -12.97
CA TRP A 56 1.98 7.45 -13.49
C TRP A 56 2.91 6.78 -14.50
N LEU A 57 3.42 5.57 -14.20
CA LEU A 57 4.28 4.82 -15.11
C LEU A 57 3.57 4.45 -16.42
N VAL A 58 2.28 4.18 -16.37
CA VAL A 58 1.45 3.92 -17.56
C VAL A 58 1.22 5.22 -18.34
N SER A 59 0.94 6.34 -17.68
CA SER A 59 0.72 7.63 -18.36
C SER A 59 1.98 8.17 -19.05
N HIS A 60 3.16 7.85 -18.52
CA HIS A 60 4.46 8.17 -19.13
C HIS A 60 4.89 7.14 -20.20
N GLY A 61 4.05 6.12 -20.44
CA GLY A 61 4.29 5.11 -21.46
C GLY A 61 5.40 4.12 -21.12
N PHE A 62 5.90 4.09 -19.89
CA PHE A 62 6.89 3.11 -19.45
C PHE A 62 6.27 1.73 -19.24
N LEU A 63 5.03 1.68 -18.74
CA LEU A 63 4.27 0.45 -18.59
C LEU A 63 3.03 0.43 -19.48
N VAL A 64 2.60 -0.77 -19.86
CA VAL A 64 1.29 -1.01 -20.47
C VAL A 64 0.42 -1.72 -19.45
N LYS A 65 -0.74 -1.13 -19.16
CA LYS A 65 -1.80 -1.77 -18.37
C LYS A 65 -2.64 -2.67 -19.28
N ILE A 66 -2.63 -3.96 -18.99
CA ILE A 66 -3.48 -4.97 -19.62
C ILE A 66 -4.63 -5.23 -18.64
N SER A 67 -5.75 -4.54 -18.87
CA SER A 67 -6.99 -4.83 -18.13
C SER A 67 -7.84 -5.80 -18.92
N SER A 68 -8.36 -6.83 -18.25
CA SER A 68 -9.45 -7.64 -18.77
C SER A 68 -10.70 -7.37 -17.93
N GLN A 69 -11.87 -7.57 -18.51
CA GLN A 69 -13.17 -7.36 -17.85
C GLN A 69 -13.38 -8.35 -16.68
N TRP A 70 -12.56 -9.39 -16.60
CA TRP A 70 -12.77 -10.58 -15.76
C TRP A 70 -11.62 -10.86 -14.79
N THR A 71 -10.49 -10.14 -14.90
CA THR A 71 -9.29 -10.38 -14.10
C THR A 71 -8.71 -9.08 -13.59
N GLU A 72 -7.95 -9.18 -12.50
CA GLU A 72 -7.11 -8.10 -12.02
C GLU A 72 -6.19 -7.58 -13.14
N ALA A 73 -5.93 -6.27 -13.14
CA ALA A 73 -5.12 -5.64 -14.17
C ALA A 73 -3.66 -6.11 -14.06
N VAL A 74 -3.09 -6.52 -15.18
CA VAL A 74 -1.68 -6.92 -15.27
C VAL A 74 -0.89 -5.79 -15.92
N TYR A 75 0.29 -5.49 -15.40
CA TYR A 75 1.18 -4.46 -15.93
C TYR A 75 2.41 -5.11 -16.55
N ARG A 76 2.84 -4.62 -17.71
CA ARG A 76 4.08 -5.07 -18.37
C ARG A 76 4.92 -3.89 -18.84
N LEU A 77 6.22 -4.08 -18.99
CA LEU A 77 7.10 -3.09 -19.62
C LEU A 77 6.61 -2.78 -21.04
N ASN A 78 6.62 -1.50 -21.39
CA ASN A 78 6.47 -1.09 -22.77
C ASN A 78 7.83 -1.17 -23.47
N GLU A 79 8.10 -2.29 -24.16
CA GLU A 79 9.35 -2.50 -24.90
C GLU A 79 9.64 -1.39 -25.92
N GLY A 80 8.59 -0.76 -26.49
CA GLY A 80 8.74 0.35 -27.42
C GLY A 80 9.27 1.63 -26.78
N ASN A 81 9.21 1.74 -25.44
CA ASN A 81 9.68 2.89 -24.68
C ASN A 81 10.76 2.52 -23.66
N ARG A 82 11.48 1.42 -23.90
CA ARG A 82 12.47 0.89 -22.97
C ARG A 82 13.66 1.82 -22.74
N GLY A 83 14.11 2.53 -23.78
CA GLY A 83 15.23 3.48 -23.67
C GLY A 83 14.94 4.60 -22.66
N ASP A 84 13.79 5.26 -22.81
CA ASP A 84 13.35 6.34 -21.91
C ASP A 84 13.12 5.83 -20.48
N ALA A 85 12.61 4.59 -20.34
CA ALA A 85 12.46 3.96 -19.03
C ALA A 85 13.82 3.70 -18.34
N GLU A 86 14.82 3.22 -19.08
CA GLU A 86 16.19 3.02 -18.58
C GLU A 86 16.85 4.36 -18.22
N GLU A 87 16.66 5.41 -19.03
CA GLU A 87 17.16 6.75 -18.77
C GLU A 87 16.56 7.35 -17.49
N PHE A 88 15.24 7.24 -17.29
CA PHE A 88 14.56 7.69 -16.08
C PHE A 88 15.15 7.09 -14.80
N ILE A 89 15.50 5.80 -14.80
CA ILE A 89 16.14 5.14 -13.66
C ILE A 89 17.54 5.71 -13.42
N ILE A 90 18.33 5.91 -14.47
CA ILE A 90 19.69 6.45 -14.38
C ILE A 90 19.70 7.89 -13.86
N GLU A 91 18.78 8.75 -14.32
CA GLU A 91 18.66 10.14 -13.87
C GLU A 91 18.30 10.22 -12.38
N ASN A 92 17.38 9.37 -11.93
CA ASN A 92 16.97 9.30 -10.53
C ASN A 92 18.12 8.82 -9.62
N GLU A 93 18.94 7.88 -10.08
CA GLU A 93 20.14 7.44 -9.34
C GLU A 93 21.21 8.53 -9.23
N LYS A 94 21.42 9.34 -10.29
CA LYS A 94 22.36 10.47 -10.26
C LYS A 94 21.89 11.57 -9.28
N GLY A 95 20.58 11.80 -9.19
CA GLY A 95 19.98 12.72 -8.21
C GLY A 95 20.20 12.27 -6.76
N LYS A 96 20.03 10.97 -6.46
CA LYS A 96 20.27 10.40 -5.12
C LYS A 96 21.74 10.42 -4.69
N ARG A 97 22.69 10.29 -5.62
CA ARG A 97 24.13 10.31 -5.33
C ARG A 97 24.69 11.72 -5.06
N LYS A 98 24.08 12.77 -5.60
CA LYS A 98 24.50 14.17 -5.34
C LYS A 98 23.96 14.77 -4.03
N SER A 99 22.99 14.12 -3.38
CA SER A 99 22.38 14.59 -2.14
C SER A 99 22.90 13.86 -0.88
N ARG A 100 23.99 13.10 -1.02
CA ARG A 100 24.71 12.38 0.05
C ARG A 100 26.09 12.99 0.24
#